data_AF-A0A6G0ZHA7-F1
#
_entry.id   AF-A0A6G0ZHA7-F1
#
_cell.length_a   1.000
_cell.length_b   1.000
_cell.length_c   1.000
_cell.angle_alpha   90.00
_cell.angle_beta   90.00
_cell.angle_gamma   90.00
#
_symmetry.space_group_name_H-M   'P 1'
#
loop_
_entity.id
_entity.type
_entity.pdbx_description
1 polymer ?
#
loop_
_entity_poly.entity_id
_entity_poly.type
_entity_poly.pdbx_seq_one_letter_code
_entity_poly.pdbx_strand_id
1 'polypeptide(L)'
;MCGQAPRIIEHPTNMTVVLHEPATLNCKSDGDPQPEVRWYRDGRPIDLTSSVRKALLPEGSLLFLEASQGKRDSDSGTYWCIAQNMYGEAVSRKANLIVTCKYTNEPIIILSFYVYHLYRLPKCNFLY
;
A
#
# COMPACT_ATOMS: atom_id res chain seq x y z
N MET A 1 -27.15 18.28 -18.96
CA MET A 1 -27.06 16.82 -18.74
C MET A 1 -27.12 16.60 -17.24
N CYS A 2 -27.89 15.62 -16.77
CA CYS A 2 -27.88 15.23 -15.36
C CYS A 2 -26.73 14.25 -15.15
N GLY A 3 -26.05 14.33 -14.01
CA GLY A 3 -25.05 13.38 -13.58
C GLY A 3 -24.83 13.49 -12.09
N GLN A 4 -24.01 12.60 -11.54
CA GLN A 4 -23.81 12.44 -10.11
C GLN A 4 -22.35 12.75 -9.76
N ALA A 5 -22.14 13.70 -8.84
CA ALA A 5 -20.82 13.96 -8.29
C ALA A 5 -20.28 12.71 -7.56
N PRO A 6 -18.95 12.52 -7.49
CA PRO A 6 -18.40 11.32 -6.90
C PRO A 6 -18.74 11.19 -5.42
N ARG A 7 -18.87 9.96 -4.94
CA ARG A 7 -18.90 9.65 -3.50
C ARG A 7 -17.99 8.47 -3.22
N ILE A 8 -17.30 8.48 -2.08
CA ILE A 8 -16.58 7.30 -1.62
C ILE A 8 -17.55 6.38 -0.87
N ILE A 9 -17.70 5.14 -1.34
CA ILE A 9 -18.52 4.10 -0.70
C ILE A 9 -17.67 3.29 0.28
N GLU A 10 -16.42 3.00 -0.09
CA GLU A 10 -15.50 2.23 0.74
C GLU A 10 -14.21 3.02 0.95
N HIS A 11 -13.90 3.29 2.21
CA HIS A 11 -12.70 4.00 2.60
C HIS A 11 -11.58 3.03 2.96
N PRO A 12 -10.30 3.42 2.76
CA PRO A 12 -9.21 2.61 3.23
C PRO A 12 -9.21 2.54 4.76
N THR A 13 -8.64 1.47 5.29
CA THR A 13 -8.53 1.23 6.73
C THR A 13 -7.07 1.01 7.10
N ASN A 14 -6.73 1.34 8.35
CA ASN A 14 -5.39 1.13 8.86
C ASN A 14 -5.05 -0.36 8.80
N MET A 15 -3.87 -0.69 8.27
CA MET A 15 -3.44 -2.08 8.18
C MET A 15 -1.94 -2.22 8.40
N THR A 16 -1.57 -3.39 8.91
CA THR A 16 -0.17 -3.82 8.98
C THR A 16 0.01 -4.98 8.01
N VAL A 17 0.94 -4.83 7.08
CA VAL A 17 1.31 -5.86 6.11
C VAL A 17 2.70 -6.37 6.43
N VAL A 18 2.96 -7.60 6.06
CA VAL A 18 4.28 -8.18 6.15
C VAL A 18 5.07 -7.87 4.88
N LEU A 19 6.37 -7.62 5.00
CA LEU A 19 7.29 -7.46 3.88
C LEU A 19 7.17 -8.62 2.87
N HIS A 20 7.10 -8.29 1.58
CA HIS A 20 6.89 -9.20 0.44
C HIS A 20 5.52 -9.89 0.37
N GLU A 21 4.61 -9.62 1.30
CA GLU A 21 3.23 -10.07 1.16
C GLU A 21 2.42 -9.04 0.37
N PRO A 22 1.35 -9.49 -0.33
CA PRO A 22 0.42 -8.59 -0.99
C PRO A 22 -0.45 -7.85 0.03
N ALA A 23 -0.95 -6.68 -0.37
CA ALA A 23 -1.92 -5.91 0.40
C ALA A 23 -2.81 -5.09 -0.51
N THR A 24 -4.00 -4.73 -0.04
CA THR A 24 -4.94 -3.87 -0.77
C THR A 24 -5.47 -2.78 0.15
N LEU A 25 -5.33 -1.53 -0.26
CA LEU A 25 -6.02 -0.41 0.36
C LEU A 25 -7.29 -0.10 -0.44
N ASN A 26 -8.44 -0.32 0.19
CA ASN A 26 -9.73 -0.17 -0.48
C ASN A 26 -10.06 1.31 -0.72
N CYS A 27 -10.55 1.62 -1.91
CA CYS A 27 -11.14 2.92 -2.23
C CYS A 27 -12.19 2.74 -3.32
N LYS A 28 -13.41 2.39 -2.93
CA LYS A 28 -14.52 2.26 -3.88
C LYS A 28 -15.28 3.57 -3.96
N SER A 29 -15.55 4.01 -5.17
CA SER A 29 -16.30 5.23 -5.43
C SER A 29 -17.46 4.99 -6.39
N ASP A 30 -18.51 5.76 -6.16
CA ASP A 30 -19.70 5.87 -7.01
C ASP A 30 -19.71 7.23 -7.68
N GLY A 31 -20.40 7.34 -8.81
CA GLY A 31 -20.57 8.59 -9.55
C GLY A 31 -20.95 8.33 -10.99
N ASP A 32 -21.59 9.30 -11.62
CA ASP A 32 -22.00 9.21 -13.01
C ASP A 32 -21.63 10.50 -13.76
N PRO A 33 -20.67 10.46 -14.70
CA PRO A 33 -19.85 9.33 -15.11
C PRO A 33 -18.99 8.71 -14.00
N GLN A 34 -18.59 7.44 -14.19
CA GLN A 34 -17.70 6.71 -13.29
C GLN A 34 -16.45 7.57 -12.98
N PRO A 35 -16.17 7.86 -11.70
CA PRO A 35 -15.05 8.71 -11.33
C PRO A 35 -13.71 8.03 -11.54
N GLU A 36 -12.72 8.82 -11.94
CA GLU A 36 -11.31 8.45 -11.95
C GLU A 36 -10.74 8.54 -10.53
N VAL A 37 -10.04 7.49 -10.08
CA VAL A 37 -9.48 7.42 -8.73
C VAL A 37 -7.96 7.62 -8.76
N ARG A 38 -7.49 8.59 -7.97
CA ARG A 38 -6.06 8.90 -7.79
C ARG A 38 -5.65 8.70 -6.34
N TRP A 39 -4.49 8.08 -6.12
CA TRP A 39 -3.97 7.81 -4.78
C TRP A 39 -2.86 8.77 -4.38
N TYR A 40 -2.82 9.06 -3.09
CA TYR A 40 -1.83 9.90 -2.45
C TYR A 40 -1.22 9.17 -1.26
N ARG A 41 0.07 9.40 -1.05
CA ARG A 41 0.83 8.96 0.12
C ARG A 41 1.62 10.13 0.68
N ASP A 42 1.45 10.41 1.97
CA ASP A 42 2.20 11.43 2.70
C ASP A 42 2.27 12.79 1.97
N GLY A 43 1.17 13.17 1.32
CA GLY A 43 1.02 14.44 0.63
C GLY A 43 1.43 14.42 -0.84
N ARG A 44 1.93 13.30 -1.36
CA ARG A 44 2.39 13.17 -2.75
C ARG A 44 1.49 12.22 -3.54
N PRO A 45 1.18 12.53 -4.81
CA PRO A 45 0.49 11.59 -5.68
C PRO A 45 1.37 10.36 -5.90
N ILE A 46 0.74 9.19 -6.00
CA ILE A 46 1.42 7.95 -6.34
C ILE A 46 1.41 7.81 -7.87
N ASP A 47 2.59 7.73 -8.47
CA ASP A 47 2.72 7.39 -9.88
C ASP A 47 2.64 5.87 -10.05
N LEU A 48 1.59 5.41 -10.74
CA LEU A 48 1.37 4.01 -11.05
C LEU A 48 1.74 3.65 -12.49
N THR A 49 2.09 4.63 -13.33
CA THR A 49 2.35 4.41 -14.77
C THR A 49 3.57 3.53 -15.02
N SER A 50 4.58 3.63 -14.16
CA SER A 50 5.84 2.88 -14.23
C SER A 50 6.01 1.89 -13.08
N SER A 51 4.98 1.70 -12.25
CA SER A 51 5.09 0.85 -11.07
C SER A 51 4.98 -0.63 -11.44
N VAL A 52 5.97 -1.43 -11.03
CA VAL A 52 5.94 -2.89 -11.16
C VAL A 52 5.40 -3.60 -9.92
N ARG A 53 5.26 -2.90 -8.78
CA ARG A 53 4.81 -3.48 -7.50
C ARG A 53 3.42 -3.03 -7.08
N LYS A 54 2.87 -1.99 -7.70
CA LYS A 54 1.58 -1.41 -7.33
C LYS A 54 0.68 -1.28 -8.55
N ALA A 55 -0.61 -1.50 -8.37
CA ALA A 55 -1.61 -1.38 -9.43
C ALA A 55 -2.90 -0.75 -8.90
N LEU A 56 -3.61 -0.03 -9.77
CA LEU A 56 -4.96 0.43 -9.50
C LEU A 56 -5.96 -0.63 -9.97
N LEU A 57 -6.83 -1.07 -9.07
CA LEU A 57 -7.91 -1.99 -9.42
C LEU A 57 -9.08 -1.22 -10.07
N PRO A 58 -9.92 -1.87 -10.88
CA PRO A 58 -11.02 -1.22 -11.59
C PRO A 58 -11.99 -0.45 -10.68
N GLU A 59 -12.18 -0.93 -9.44
CA GLU A 59 -13.05 -0.28 -8.46
C GLU A 59 -12.39 0.90 -7.71
N GLY A 60 -11.10 1.19 -7.98
CA GLY A 60 -10.35 2.30 -7.39
C GLY A 60 -9.40 1.92 -6.24
N SER A 61 -9.41 0.66 -5.80
CA SER A 61 -8.52 0.18 -4.73
C SER A 61 -7.05 0.15 -5.20
N LEU A 62 -6.12 0.43 -4.27
CA LEU A 62 -4.68 0.33 -4.53
C LEU A 62 -4.18 -1.06 -4.11
N LEU A 63 -3.76 -1.86 -5.08
CA LEU A 63 -3.13 -3.15 -4.88
C LEU A 63 -1.60 -2.99 -4.77
N PHE A 64 -1.03 -3.62 -3.75
CA PHE A 64 0.39 -3.89 -3.61
C PHE A 64 0.60 -5.37 -3.91
N LEU A 65 1.35 -5.67 -4.97
CA LEU A 65 1.73 -7.04 -5.31
C LEU A 65 2.68 -7.61 -4.25
N GLU A 66 3.64 -6.79 -3.83
CA GLU A 66 4.54 -7.07 -2.72
C GLU A 66 4.84 -5.78 -1.95
N ALA A 67 4.61 -5.80 -0.64
CA ALA A 67 4.97 -4.71 0.25
C ALA A 67 6.48 -4.59 0.42
N SER A 68 7.02 -3.37 0.31
CA SER A 68 8.44 -3.06 0.45
C SER A 68 8.74 -2.23 1.70
N GLN A 69 9.88 -2.52 2.34
CA GLN A 69 10.42 -1.77 3.48
C GLN A 69 11.93 -1.58 3.29
N GLY A 70 12.34 -0.38 2.92
CA GLY A 70 13.74 -0.01 2.76
C GLY A 70 13.99 1.48 2.99
N LYS A 71 15.26 1.88 3.08
CA LYS A 71 15.65 3.26 3.37
C LYS A 71 15.25 4.24 2.26
N ARG A 72 15.22 3.76 1.01
CA ARG A 72 14.89 4.55 -0.19
C ARG A 72 13.52 4.22 -0.78
N ASP A 73 13.02 3.01 -0.53
CA ASP A 73 11.73 2.52 -1.03
C ASP A 73 11.00 1.80 0.10
N SER A 74 10.12 2.53 0.80
CA SER A 74 9.22 1.99 1.82
C SER A 74 7.79 2.29 1.42
N ASP A 75 6.92 1.31 1.58
CA ASP A 75 5.47 1.46 1.39
C ASP A 75 4.76 1.90 2.67
N SER A 76 5.46 1.99 3.80
CA SER A 76 4.85 2.52 5.03
C SER A 76 4.51 4.00 4.84
N GLY A 77 3.33 4.42 5.27
CA GLY A 77 2.89 5.81 5.13
C GLY A 77 1.40 6.01 5.37
N THR A 78 0.96 7.26 5.23
CA THR A 78 -0.45 7.66 5.31
C THR A 78 -1.03 7.80 3.91
N TYR A 79 -2.04 7.00 3.60
CA TYR A 79 -2.65 6.90 2.28
C TYR A 79 -4.08 7.47 2.27
N TRP A 80 -4.46 8.06 1.15
CA TRP A 80 -5.84 8.42 0.83
C TRP A 80 -6.04 8.47 -0.69
N CYS A 81 -7.29 8.45 -1.11
CA CYS A 81 -7.66 8.52 -2.52
C CYS A 81 -8.59 9.72 -2.77
N ILE A 82 -8.58 10.19 -4.02
CA ILE A 82 -9.47 11.21 -4.55
C ILE A 82 -10.17 10.60 -5.76
N ALA A 83 -11.50 10.58 -5.74
CA ALA A 83 -12.34 10.19 -6.85
C ALA A 83 -12.86 11.46 -7.54
N GLN A 84 -12.64 11.60 -8.84
CA GLN A 84 -12.98 12.81 -9.61
C GLN A 84 -13.79 12.47 -10.85
N ASN A 85 -14.82 13.27 -11.13
CA ASN A 85 -15.47 13.32 -12.44
C ASN A 85 -15.80 14.78 -12.80
N MET A 86 -16.46 15.00 -13.94
CA MET A 86 -16.81 16.35 -14.39
C MET A 86 -17.77 17.12 -13.46
N TYR A 87 -18.42 16.45 -12.51
CA TYR A 87 -19.37 17.04 -11.56
C TYR A 87 -18.76 17.32 -10.19
N GLY A 88 -17.53 16.87 -9.92
CA GLY A 88 -16.83 17.20 -8.69
C GLY A 88 -15.80 16.16 -8.25
N GLU A 89 -15.46 16.23 -6.97
CA GLU A 89 -14.46 15.39 -6.33
C GLU A 89 -14.94 14.89 -4.97
N ALA A 90 -14.53 13.67 -4.61
CA ALA A 90 -14.69 13.12 -3.27
C ALA A 90 -13.34 12.62 -2.74
N VAL A 91 -13.05 12.95 -1.47
CA VAL A 91 -11.80 12.57 -0.80
C VAL A 91 -12.11 11.51 0.25
N SER A 92 -11.33 10.44 0.28
CA SER A 92 -11.49 9.40 1.29
C SER A 92 -10.88 9.75 2.65
N ARG A 93 -11.24 8.98 3.67
CA ARG A 93 -10.54 8.99 4.95
C ARG A 93 -9.10 8.50 4.77
N LYS A 94 -8.20 9.01 5.60
CA LYS A 94 -6.81 8.58 5.63
C LYS A 94 -6.67 7.23 6.33
N ALA A 95 -5.74 6.42 5.84
CA ALA A 95 -5.35 5.16 6.45
C ALA A 95 -3.84 5.02 6.54
N ASN A 96 -3.36 4.43 7.62
CA ASN A 96 -1.95 4.12 7.82
C ASN A 96 -1.66 2.70 7.34
N LEU A 97 -0.70 2.58 6.43
CA LEU A 97 -0.09 1.31 6.05
C LEU A 97 1.24 1.19 6.79
N ILE A 98 1.42 0.09 7.52
CA ILE A 98 2.66 -0.23 8.22
C ILE A 98 3.21 -1.53 7.65
N VAL A 99 4.43 -1.50 7.10
CA VAL A 99 5.10 -2.72 6.63
C VAL A 99 6.02 -3.24 7.74
N THR A 100 5.83 -4.51 8.11
CA THR A 100 6.59 -5.19 9.15
C THR A 100 7.40 -6.35 8.57
N CYS A 101 8.58 -6.63 9.14
CA CYS A 101 9.31 -7.85 8.81
C CYS A 101 8.76 -9.03 9.63
N LYS A 102 8.65 -10.24 9.03
CA LYS A 102 8.47 -11.46 9.85
C LYS A 102 9.80 -11.76 10.56
N TYR A 103 9.71 -12.00 11.86
CA TYR A 103 10.75 -12.72 12.58
C TYR A 103 10.57 -14.21 12.30
N THR A 104 11.33 -14.77 11.36
CA THR A 104 11.35 -16.21 11.15
C THR A 104 12.25 -16.86 12.19
N ASN A 105 11.69 -17.55 13.18
CA ASN A 105 12.43 -18.52 14.02
C ASN A 105 12.66 -19.85 13.26
N GLU A 106 12.92 -19.79 11.95
CA GLU A 106 13.39 -20.97 11.23
C GLU A 106 14.81 -21.24 11.71
N PRO A 107 15.16 -22.47 12.14
CA PRO A 107 16.52 -22.78 12.54
C PRO A 107 17.41 -22.61 11.31
N ILE A 108 18.18 -21.53 11.27
CA ILE A 108 19.30 -21.45 10.34
C ILE A 108 20.29 -22.50 10.86
N ILE A 109 20.30 -23.70 10.28
CA ILE A 109 21.28 -24.75 10.56
C ILE A 109 22.62 -24.25 10.00
N ILE A 110 23.28 -23.36 10.74
CA ILE A 110 24.68 -23.03 10.45
C ILE A 110 25.50 -24.08 11.18
N LEU A 111 26.15 -24.95 10.41
CA LEU A 111 27.05 -26.01 10.88
C LEU A 111 28.35 -25.45 11.50
N SER A 112 28.25 -24.43 12.34
CA SER A 112 29.36 -23.97 13.17
C SER A 112 28.83 -23.26 14.42
N PHE A 113 29.29 -23.73 15.58
CA PHE A 113 28.81 -23.35 16.92
C PHE A 113 29.04 -21.87 17.32
N TYR A 114 29.53 -21.01 16.41
CA TYR A 114 29.77 -19.58 16.67
C TYR A 114 28.56 -18.67 16.42
N VAL A 115 27.44 -19.21 15.96
CA VAL A 115 26.44 -18.41 15.23
C VAL A 115 25.14 -18.18 16.03
N TYR A 116 24.97 -18.83 17.20
CA TYR A 116 23.80 -18.71 18.12
C TYR A 116 23.43 -17.29 18.56
N HIS A 117 24.39 -16.37 18.61
CA HIS A 117 24.11 -14.98 18.98
C HIS A 117 23.73 -14.05 17.81
N LEU A 118 23.77 -14.51 16.54
CA LEU A 118 23.51 -13.69 15.35
C LEU A 118 22.17 -14.00 14.64
N TYR A 119 21.37 -14.97 15.09
CA TYR A 119 20.24 -15.50 14.29
C TYR A 119 18.92 -14.74 14.35
N ARG A 120 18.79 -13.69 15.18
CA ARG A 120 17.58 -12.83 15.18
C ARG A 120 17.80 -11.53 14.41
N LEU A 121 18.43 -11.62 13.25
CA LEU A 121 18.53 -10.46 12.37
C LEU A 121 17.20 -10.26 11.64
N PRO A 122 16.56 -9.07 11.75
CA PRO A 122 15.43 -8.75 10.88
C PRO A 122 15.93 -8.75 9.44
N LYS A 123 15.26 -9.50 8.55
CA LYS A 123 15.56 -9.53 7.11
C LYS A 123 15.45 -8.14 6.43
N CYS A 124 14.95 -7.13 7.14
CA CYS A 124 14.87 -5.74 6.72
C CYS A 124 16.24 -5.06 6.45
N ASN A 125 17.37 -5.64 6.88
CA ASN A 125 18.71 -5.00 6.79
C ASN A 125 19.59 -5.43 5.60
N PHE A 126 19.08 -6.21 4.63
CA PHE A 126 19.92 -6.84 3.61
C PHE A 126 19.68 -6.41 2.15
N LEU A 127 18.96 -5.31 1.89
CA LEU A 127 18.82 -4.80 0.52
C LEU A 127 19.51 -3.43 0.38
N TYR A 128 20.63 -3.49 -0.33
CA TYR A 128 21.57 -2.44 -0.71
C TYR A 128 20.98 -1.48 -1.74
#